data_AF-A0A5Q4YUC0-F1
#
_entry.id   AF-A0A5Q4YUC0-F1
#
_cell.length_a   1.000
_cell.length_b   1.000
_cell.length_c   1.000
_cell.angle_alpha   90.00
_cell.angle_beta   90.00
_cell.angle_gamma   90.00
#
_symmetry.space_group_name_H-M   'P 1'
#
loop_
_entity.id
_entity.type
_entity.pdbx_description
1 polymer ?
#
loop_
_entity_poly.entity_id
_entity_poly.type
_entity_poly.pdbx_seq_one_letter_code
_entity_poly.pdbx_strand_id
1 'polypeptide(L)' 'MLSPHEFATLLLVKDAPNQVDMEREELDALLERQLVELERLASGNEQWRVTETGDSALRAIKRLS' A
#
# COMPACT_ATOMS: atom_id res chain seq x y z
N MET A 1 5.25 3.33 -13.84
CA MET A 1 4.73 4.47 -13.03
C MET A 1 3.51 3.97 -12.26
N LEU A 2 3.08 4.61 -11.18
CA LEU A 2 1.83 4.24 -10.51
C LEU A 2 0.64 4.84 -11.27
N SER A 3 -0.42 4.06 -11.47
CA SER A 3 -1.71 4.59 -11.91
C SER A 3 -2.35 5.42 -10.78
N PRO A 4 -3.30 6.32 -11.08
CA PRO A 4 -4.04 7.05 -10.04
C PRO A 4 -4.72 6.12 -9.02
N HIS A 5 -5.22 4.97 -9.47
CA HIS A 5 -5.86 3.98 -8.60
C HIS A 5 -4.84 3.28 -7.68
N GLU A 6 -3.71 2.83 -8.23
CA GLU A 6 -2.63 2.24 -7.43
C GLU A 6 -2.08 3.23 -6.38
N PHE A 7 -1.95 4.50 -6.76
CA PHE A 7 -1.53 5.55 -5.84
C PHE A 7 -2.55 5.78 -4.72
N ALA A 8 -3.85 5.82 -5.04
CA ALA A 8 -4.91 5.95 -4.05
C ALA A 8 -4.96 4.75 -3.11
N THR A 9 -4.78 3.53 -3.63
CA THR A 9 -4.69 2.31 -2.82
C THR A 9 -3.48 2.34 -1.90
N LEU A 10 -2.31 2.76 -2.38
CA LEU A 10 -1.10 2.88 -1.56
C LEU A 10 -1.25 3.93 -0.45
N LEU A 11 -1.97 5.03 -0.71
CA LEU A 11 -2.35 6.00 0.32
C LEU A 11 -3.33 5.40 1.35
N LEU A 12 -4.33 4.63 0.89
CA LEU A 12 -5.30 3.99 1.77
C LEU A 12 -4.63 2.97 2.71
N VAL A 13 -3.73 2.14 2.19
CA VAL A 13 -2.94 1.19 3.00
C VAL A 13 -2.11 1.92 4.06
N LYS A 14 -1.61 3.11 3.76
CA LYS A 14 -0.82 3.91 4.72
C LYS A 14 -1.69 4.54 5.81
N ASP A 15 -2.76 5.22 5.41
CA ASP A 15 -3.49 6.14 6.29
C ASP A 15 -4.69 5.45 6.97
N ALA A 16 -5.22 4.38 6.38
CA ALA A 16 -6.35 3.60 6.90
C ALA A 16 -6.25 2.12 6.50
N PRO A 17 -5.23 1.37 6.97
CA PRO A 17 -4.98 -0.03 6.57
C PRO A 17 -6.16 -0.96 6.85
N ASN A 18 -6.98 -0.66 7.87
CA ASN A 18 -8.18 -1.41 8.22
C ASN A 18 -9.38 -1.17 7.29
N GLN A 19 -9.32 -0.19 6.39
CA GLN A 19 -10.36 0.10 5.40
C GLN A 19 -10.03 -0.47 4.01
N VAL A 20 -8.86 -1.08 3.85
CA VAL A 20 -8.44 -1.70 2.61
C VAL A 20 -9.14 -3.04 2.48
N ASP A 21 -9.88 -3.22 1.39
CA ASP A 21 -10.39 -4.53 1.00
C ASP A 21 -9.21 -5.45 0.64
N MET A 22 -9.14 -6.62 1.28
CA MET A 22 -8.06 -7.57 1.13
C MET A 22 -7.97 -8.15 -0.30
N GLU A 23 -9.08 -8.14 -1.05
CA GLU A 23 -9.18 -8.67 -2.42
C GLU A 23 -9.06 -7.57 -3.50
N ARG A 24 -8.68 -6.36 -3.10
CA ARG A 24 -8.54 -5.24 -4.04
C ARG A 24 -7.42 -5.51 -5.06
N GLU A 25 -7.79 -5.51 -6.34
CA GLU A 25 -6.91 -5.86 -7.48
C GLU A 25 -5.59 -5.07 -7.52
N GLU A 26 -5.57 -3.79 -7.14
CA GLU A 26 -4.33 -3.02 -7.17
C GLU A 26 -3.27 -3.50 -6.16
N LEU A 27 -3.65 -4.28 -5.15
CA LEU A 27 -2.72 -4.77 -4.14
C LEU A 27 -1.73 -5.77 -4.71
N ASP A 28 -2.14 -6.59 -5.68
CA ASP A 28 -1.24 -7.53 -6.36
C ASP A 28 -0.11 -6.78 -7.07
N ALA A 29 -0.47 -5.74 -7.85
CA ALA A 29 0.50 -4.90 -8.53
C ALA A 29 1.40 -4.13 -7.56
N LEU A 30 0.87 -3.66 -6.43
CA LEU A 30 1.66 -2.98 -5.40
C LEU A 30 2.62 -3.95 -4.67
N LEU A 31 2.19 -5.19 -4.45
CA LEU A 31 2.98 -6.25 -3.82
C LEU A 31 4.12 -6.70 -4.74
N GLU A 32 3.83 -6.94 -6.03
CA GLU A 32 4.84 -7.27 -7.04
C GLU A 32 5.96 -6.22 -7.11
N ARG A 33 5.59 -4.95 -6.87
CA ARG A 33 6.50 -3.81 -6.89
C ARG A 33 7.13 -3.52 -5.52
N GLN A 34 6.87 -4.36 -4.52
CA GLN A 34 7.38 -4.26 -3.14
C GLN A 34 7.02 -2.93 -2.47
N LEU A 35 5.87 -2.35 -2.81
CA LEU A 35 5.37 -1.11 -2.21
C LEU A 35 4.48 -1.37 -1.00
N VAL A 36 3.86 -2.55 -0.97
CA VAL A 36 3.10 -3.05 0.17
C VAL A 36 3.55 -4.47 0.51
N GLU A 37 3.24 -4.89 1.73
CA GLU A 37 3.46 -6.24 2.24
C GLU A 37 2.25 -6.67 3.07
N LEU A 38 2.02 -7.98 3.15
CA LEU A 38 1.02 -8.56 4.04
C LEU A 38 1.66 -8.86 5.39
N GLU A 39 1.25 -8.14 6.42
CA GLU A 39 1.71 -8.33 7.79
C GLU A 39 0.71 -9.20 8.56
N ARG A 40 1.22 -10.22 9.25
CA ARG A 40 0.43 -11.00 10.20
C ARG A 40 0.60 -10.43 11.61
N LEU A 41 -0.49 -9.89 12.14
CA LEU A 41 -0.55 -9.30 13.47
C LEU A 41 -0.50 -10.39 14.56
N ALA A 42 -0.13 -9.99 15.77
CA ALA A 42 -0.13 -10.88 16.94
C ALA A 42 -1.53 -11.45 17.27
N SER A 43 -2.61 -10.80 16.83
CA SER A 43 -3.98 -11.30 16.93
C SER A 43 -4.28 -12.48 16.00
N GLY A 44 -3.38 -12.80 15.07
CA GLY A 44 -3.59 -13.77 13.99
C GLY A 44 -4.27 -13.19 12.75
N ASN A 45 -4.70 -11.92 12.80
CA ASN A 45 -5.26 -11.23 11.64
C ASN A 45 -4.16 -10.81 10.67
N GLU A 46 -4.49 -10.74 9.39
CA GLU A 46 -3.63 -10.21 8.34
C GLU A 46 -4.06 -8.79 7.98
N GLN A 47 -3.07 -7.96 7.64
CA GLN A 47 -3.26 -6.57 7.30
C GLN A 47 -2.25 -6.17 6.23
N TRP A 48 -2.68 -5.38 5.24
CA TRP A 48 -1.76 -4.73 4.33
C TRP A 48 -1.00 -3.59 5.02
N ARG A 49 0.31 -3.52 4.77
CA ARG A 49 1.20 -2.49 5.29
C ARG A 49 2.04 -1.91 4.16
N VAL A 50 2.33 -0.62 4.23
CA VAL A 50 3.27 0.03 3.31
C VAL A 50 4.72 -0.29 3.71
N THR A 51 5.53 -0.72 2.73
CA THR A 51 6.96 -0.97 2.93
C THR A 51 7.75 0.35 3.00
N GLU A 52 9.04 0.29 3.34
CA GLU A 52 9.92 1.47 3.26
C GLU A 52 10.03 2.02 1.82
N THR A 53 10.03 1.13 0.83
CA THR A 53 10.02 1.47 -0.60
C THR A 53 8.73 2.19 -0.97
N GLY A 54 7.58 1.68 -0.51
CA GLY A 54 6.27 2.31 -0.69
C GLY A 54 6.19 3.70 -0.06
N ASP A 55 6.69 3.87 1.16
CA ASP A 55 6.71 5.17 1.83
C ASP A 55 7.59 6.18 1.09
N SER A 56 8.75 5.74 0.61
CA SER A 56 9.66 6.54 -0.19
C SER A 56 9.02 6.99 -1.52
N ALA A 57 8.28 6.10 -2.18
CA ALA A 57 7.54 6.41 -3.40
C ALA A 57 6.44 7.46 -3.15
N LEU A 58 5.66 7.30 -2.08
CA LEU A 58 4.65 8.29 -1.68
C LEU A 58 5.27 9.67 -1.41
N ARG A 59 6.41 9.72 -0.71
CA ARG A 59 7.13 10.98 -0.45
C ARG A 59 7.65 11.60 -1.73
N ALA A 60 8.13 10.80 -2.69
CA ALA A 60 8.62 11.31 -3.96
C ALA A 60 7.52 11.97 -4.79
N ILE A 61 6.33 11.37 -4.84
CA ILE A 61 5.18 11.92 -5.57
C ILE A 61 4.70 13.24 -4.93
N LYS A 62 4.57 13.29 -3.60
CA LYS A 62 4.18 14.51 -2.87
C LYS A 62 5.11 15.70 -3.09
N ARG A 63 6.39 15.47 -3.44
CA ARG A 63 7.34 16.55 -3.77
C ARG A 63 7.19 17.10 -5.18
N LEU A 64 6.56 16.34 -6.08
CA LEU A 64 6.37 16.69 -7.49
C LEU A 64 4.96 17.21 -7.80
N SER A 65 4.10 17.30 -6.76
CA SER A 65 2.69 17.71 -6.84
C SER A 65 2.53 19.20 -6.57
#